data_AF-A0A497AWC2-F1
#
_entry.id   AF-A0A497AWC2-F1
#
_cell.length_a   1.000
_cell.length_b   1.000
_cell.length_c   1.000
_cell.angle_alpha   90.00
_cell.angle_beta   90.00
_cell.angle_gamma   90.00
#
_symmetry.space_group_name_H-M   'P 1'
#
loop_
_entity.id
_entity.type
_entity.pdbx_description
1 polymer ?
#
loop_
_entity_poly.entity_id
_entity_poly.type
_entity_poly.pdbx_seq_one_letter_code
_entity_poly.pdbx_strand_id
1 'polypeptide(L)'
;AAACATSFSTSYGKNPDYEWTNCDAAVPDLTPAGSWDGFGMAMGNTSDEAMLLNGSGVRVDSAAWGGASRAGVTPFTDFEAPFSSGASLKRYPPDTDRDDCSRDFYTSYSPSPGVVAGN
;
A
#
# COMPACT_ATOMS: atom_id res chain seq x y z
N ALA A 1 -7.98 -5.73 -6.78
CA ALA A 1 -7.50 -7.01 -6.22
C ALA A 1 -7.20 -6.89 -4.71
N ALA A 2 -6.35 -5.96 -4.27
CA ALA A 2 -5.91 -5.88 -2.86
C ALA A 2 -7.00 -5.51 -1.83
N ALA A 3 -8.05 -4.82 -2.27
CA ALA A 3 -9.21 -4.44 -1.47
C ALA A 3 -9.90 -5.60 -0.72
N CYS A 4 -10.07 -6.73 -1.41
CA CYS A 4 -11.02 -7.78 -1.09
C CYS A 4 -10.25 -9.10 -1.03
N ALA A 5 -10.28 -9.79 0.11
CA ALA A 5 -9.45 -10.95 0.39
C ALA A 5 -9.65 -12.07 -0.63
N THR A 6 -10.88 -12.33 -1.06
CA THR A 6 -11.18 -13.36 -2.06
C THR A 6 -10.52 -13.07 -3.42
N SER A 7 -10.54 -11.80 -3.85
CA SER A 7 -9.86 -11.35 -5.08
C SER A 7 -8.34 -11.38 -4.95
N PHE A 8 -7.83 -10.99 -3.79
CA PHE A 8 -6.40 -11.05 -3.48
C PHE A 8 -5.90 -12.50 -3.48
N SER A 9 -6.61 -13.40 -2.82
CA SER A 9 -6.32 -14.83 -2.74
C SER A 9 -6.37 -15.52 -4.10
N THR A 10 -7.33 -15.17 -4.94
CA THR A 10 -7.37 -15.63 -6.35
C THR A 10 -6.11 -15.22 -7.12
N SER A 11 -5.54 -14.04 -6.81
CA SER A 11 -4.38 -13.50 -7.52
C SER A 11 -3.04 -14.04 -6.98
N TYR A 12 -2.96 -14.31 -5.67
CA TYR A 12 -1.70 -14.58 -4.97
C TYR A 12 -1.65 -15.90 -4.18
N GLY A 13 -2.73 -16.68 -4.19
CA GLY A 13 -2.81 -18.00 -3.55
C GLY A 13 -2.89 -17.98 -2.02
N LYS A 14 -3.09 -16.81 -1.40
CA LYS A 14 -3.24 -16.63 0.04
C LYS A 14 -4.06 -15.38 0.35
N ASN A 15 -4.75 -15.38 1.49
CA ASN A 15 -5.44 -14.20 2.00
C ASN A 15 -4.45 -13.13 2.48
N PRO A 16 -4.82 -11.83 2.45
CA PRO A 16 -4.06 -10.79 3.14
C PRO A 16 -4.32 -10.89 4.66
N ASP A 17 -3.48 -10.24 5.47
CA ASP A 17 -3.67 -10.18 6.92
C ASP A 17 -4.88 -9.31 7.32
N TYR A 18 -5.17 -8.31 6.48
CA TYR A 18 -6.32 -7.43 6.60
C TYR A 18 -6.90 -7.14 5.21
N GLU A 19 -8.21 -6.98 5.13
CA GLU A 19 -8.91 -6.48 3.93
C GLU A 19 -9.60 -5.15 4.24
N TRP A 20 -10.03 -4.39 3.24
CA TRP A 20 -10.77 -3.14 3.49
C TRP A 20 -12.23 -3.21 3.03
N THR A 21 -12.60 -4.34 2.43
CA THR A 21 -13.90 -4.64 1.85
C THR A 21 -14.23 -6.01 2.38
N ASN A 22 -15.20 -6.09 3.29
CA ASN A 22 -15.65 -7.30 3.95
C ASN A 22 -16.14 -8.34 2.93
N CYS A 23 -15.21 -9.12 2.42
CA CYS A 23 -15.38 -10.11 1.38
C CYS A 23 -15.15 -11.52 1.92
N ASP A 24 -14.38 -11.66 3.00
CA ASP A 24 -14.09 -12.91 3.67
C ASP A 24 -14.16 -12.72 5.19
N ALA A 25 -15.16 -13.33 5.83
CA ALA A 25 -15.36 -13.20 7.27
C ALA A 25 -14.20 -13.77 8.13
N ALA A 26 -13.26 -14.51 7.53
CA ALA A 26 -12.05 -14.97 8.19
C ALA A 26 -10.91 -13.94 8.17
N VAL A 27 -11.01 -12.88 7.38
CA VAL A 27 -10.00 -11.81 7.26
C VAL A 27 -10.51 -10.54 7.95
N PRO A 28 -9.80 -9.99 8.94
CA PRO A 28 -10.22 -8.76 9.60
C PRO A 28 -10.26 -7.54 8.67
N ASP A 29 -11.26 -6.69 8.84
CA ASP A 29 -11.40 -5.43 8.10
C ASP A 29 -10.50 -4.32 8.68
N LEU A 30 -9.83 -3.57 7.79
CA LEU A 30 -9.26 -2.26 8.08
C LEU A 30 -10.38 -1.26 8.35
N THR A 31 -10.24 -0.50 9.43
CA THR A 31 -11.16 0.61 9.74
C THR A 31 -10.60 1.91 9.15
N PRO A 32 -11.34 2.62 8.28
CA PRO A 32 -10.92 3.93 7.80
C PRO A 32 -10.68 4.89 8.98
N ALA A 33 -9.49 5.49 9.02
CA ALA A 33 -9.13 6.42 10.09
C ALA A 33 -9.87 7.77 10.02
N GLY A 34 -10.47 8.09 8.88
CA GLY A 34 -11.16 9.35 8.65
C GLY A 34 -12.50 9.16 7.95
N SER A 35 -13.39 10.13 8.13
CA SER A 35 -14.63 10.26 7.37
C SER A 35 -14.34 11.04 6.09
N TRP A 36 -13.96 10.31 5.03
CA TRP A 36 -13.72 10.91 3.73
C TRP A 36 -15.05 11.01 2.97
N ASP A 37 -15.49 12.23 2.65
CA ASP A 37 -16.68 12.43 1.82
C ASP A 37 -16.45 11.86 0.41
N GLY A 38 -17.36 11.01 -0.09
CA GLY A 38 -17.31 10.47 -1.45
C GLY A 38 -17.30 8.93 -1.52
N PHE A 39 -16.47 8.37 -2.41
CA PHE A 39 -16.45 6.94 -2.77
C PHE A 39 -15.60 6.06 -1.84
N GLY A 40 -15.26 6.54 -0.65
CA GLY A 40 -14.31 5.89 0.25
C GLY A 40 -12.85 6.17 -0.14
N MET A 41 -11.97 5.22 0.14
CA MET A 41 -10.55 5.35 -0.17
C MET A 41 -10.30 5.17 -1.67
N ALA A 42 -9.70 6.18 -2.30
CA ALA A 42 -9.33 6.16 -3.71
C ALA A 42 -7.82 6.44 -3.80
N MET A 43 -7.04 5.41 -4.14
CA MET A 43 -5.59 5.53 -4.31
C MET A 43 -5.28 5.91 -5.75
N GLY A 44 -5.05 7.20 -6.00
CA GLY A 44 -4.76 7.72 -7.34
C GLY A 44 -3.38 7.29 -7.84
N ASN A 45 -3.22 7.05 -9.14
CA ASN A 45 -1.94 6.57 -9.69
C ASN A 45 -0.83 7.65 -9.79
N THR A 46 -1.18 8.94 -9.73
CA THR A 46 -0.24 10.05 -10.04
C THR A 46 0.33 10.72 -8.80
N SER A 47 -0.48 10.91 -7.76
CA SER A 47 -0.04 11.50 -6.50
C SER A 47 -1.01 11.10 -5.41
N ASP A 48 -0.53 10.34 -4.43
CA ASP A 48 -1.32 9.99 -3.26
C ASP A 48 -0.45 9.51 -2.10
N GLU A 49 -1.11 9.25 -0.97
CA GLU A 49 -0.49 8.73 0.25
C GLU A 49 -1.41 7.72 0.95
N ALA A 50 -0.82 6.61 1.40
CA ALA A 50 -1.46 5.65 2.28
C ALA A 50 -0.80 5.70 3.66
N MET A 51 -1.59 6.02 4.69
CA MET A 51 -1.12 6.10 6.08
C MET A 51 -1.71 4.96 6.92
N LEU A 52 -0.86 4.27 7.67
CA LEU A 52 -1.27 3.30 8.68
C LEU A 52 -1.22 3.94 10.07
N LEU A 53 -2.33 3.90 10.78
CA LEU A 53 -2.44 4.41 12.16
C LEU A 53 -2.68 3.26 13.14
N ASN A 54 -2.21 3.41 14.37
CA ASN A 54 -2.56 2.49 15.46
C ASN A 54 -3.93 2.85 16.07
N GLY A 55 -4.40 2.02 17.02
CA GLY A 55 -5.70 2.23 17.69
C GLY A 55 -5.84 3.52 18.51
N SER A 56 -4.76 4.27 18.73
CA SER A 56 -4.78 5.62 19.34
C SER A 56 -4.73 6.74 18.30
N GLY A 57 -4.79 6.42 17.01
CA GLY A 57 -4.68 7.39 15.91
C GLY A 57 -3.27 7.91 15.65
N VAL A 58 -2.24 7.30 16.24
CA VAL A 58 -0.84 7.66 16.00
C VAL A 58 -0.35 6.95 14.75
N ARG A 59 0.33 7.68 13.87
CA ARG A 59 0.94 7.12 12.66
C ARG A 59 1.96 6.04 13.01
N VAL A 60 1.81 4.88 12.38
CA VAL A 60 2.72 3.73 12.46
C VAL A 60 3.65 3.72 11.25
N ASP A 61 3.10 3.89 10.04
CA ASP A 61 3.85 3.93 8.77
C ASP A 61 3.10 4.84 7.77
N SER A 62 3.81 5.33 6.75
CA SER A 62 3.21 5.98 5.59
C SER A 62 3.98 5.65 4.32
N ALA A 63 3.25 5.42 3.24
CA ALA A 63 3.81 5.29 1.90
C ALA A 63 3.19 6.34 0.98
N ALA A 64 4.03 7.17 0.37
CA ALA A 64 3.61 8.22 -0.56
C ALA A 64 4.23 7.99 -1.94
N TRP A 65 3.50 8.36 -2.99
CA TRP A 65 3.99 8.29 -4.37
C TRP A 65 3.54 9.51 -5.16
N GLY A 66 4.42 9.97 -6.05
CA GLY A 66 4.29 11.20 -6.80
C GLY A 66 4.08 12.46 -5.94
N GLY A 67 3.96 13.60 -6.61
CA GLY A 67 3.78 14.87 -5.93
C GLY A 67 4.96 15.28 -5.02
N ALA A 68 4.64 15.91 -3.89
CA ALA A 68 5.61 16.42 -2.92
C ALA A 68 5.52 15.66 -1.59
N SER A 69 6.52 15.82 -0.71
CA SER A 69 6.56 15.21 0.62
C SER A 69 5.31 15.51 1.45
N ARG A 70 4.77 14.47 2.09
CA ARG A 70 3.58 14.51 2.95
C ARG A 70 3.79 13.59 4.16
N ALA A 71 3.17 13.97 5.28
CA ALA A 71 3.33 13.32 6.59
C ALA A 71 4.77 13.01 7.06
N GLY A 72 5.78 13.70 6.52
CA GLY A 72 7.19 13.48 6.86
C GLY A 72 7.91 12.46 5.97
N VAL A 73 7.26 11.92 4.94
CA VAL A 73 7.84 10.92 4.03
C VAL A 73 8.11 11.55 2.66
N THR A 74 9.27 11.24 2.07
CA THR A 74 9.60 11.61 0.68
C THR A 74 8.89 10.65 -0.29
N PRO A 75 8.14 11.12 -1.29
CA PRO A 75 7.34 10.24 -2.14
C PRO A 75 8.21 9.46 -3.13
N PHE A 76 7.74 8.27 -3.52
CA PHE A 76 8.29 7.55 -4.67
C PHE A 76 7.94 8.30 -5.96
N THR A 77 8.94 8.83 -6.66
CA THR A 77 8.76 9.62 -7.90
C THR A 77 9.27 8.91 -9.16
N ASP A 78 9.91 7.76 -9.01
CA ASP A 78 10.49 7.01 -10.13
C ASP A 78 9.43 6.16 -10.85
N PHE A 79 8.46 6.85 -11.45
CA PHE A 79 7.43 6.22 -12.26
C PHE A 79 7.45 6.69 -13.71
N GLU A 80 7.60 5.74 -14.63
CA GLU A 80 7.32 5.96 -16.05
C GLU A 80 5.81 5.77 -16.28
N ALA A 81 5.11 6.85 -16.63
CA ALA A 81 3.70 6.78 -16.97
C ALA A 81 3.53 6.24 -18.41
N PRO A 82 2.54 5.36 -18.68
CA PRO A 82 1.61 4.78 -17.72
C PRO A 82 2.23 3.60 -16.95
N PHE A 83 1.93 3.52 -15.67
CA PHE A 83 2.22 2.31 -14.90
C PHE A 83 1.46 1.13 -15.50
N SER A 84 2.15 0.02 -15.74
CA SER A 84 1.50 -1.22 -16.17
C SER A 84 0.49 -1.65 -15.11
N SER A 85 -0.72 -2.01 -15.54
CA SER A 85 -1.70 -2.59 -14.64
C SER A 85 -1.14 -3.84 -13.96
N GLY A 86 -1.41 -3.98 -12.66
CA GLY A 86 -0.93 -5.12 -11.87
C GLY A 86 0.48 -5.00 -11.31
N ALA A 87 1.20 -3.89 -11.56
CA ALA A 87 2.44 -3.59 -10.82
C ALA A 87 2.14 -3.07 -9.40
N SER A 88 3.11 -3.20 -8.50
CA SER A 88 3.05 -2.69 -7.12
C SER A 88 4.35 -2.00 -6.74
N LEU A 89 4.30 -1.03 -5.84
CA LEU A 89 5.50 -0.60 -5.11
C LEU A 89 5.82 -1.64 -4.02
N LYS A 90 7.08 -2.07 -3.94
CA LYS A 90 7.58 -3.02 -2.94
C LYS A 90 8.74 -2.41 -2.17
N ARG A 91 8.75 -2.58 -0.85
CA ARG A 91 9.85 -2.14 0.02
C ARG A 91 11.13 -2.97 -0.21
N TYR A 92 12.29 -2.31 -0.29
CA TYR A 92 13.60 -2.95 -0.42
C TYR A 92 14.75 -2.08 0.12
N PRO A 93 15.60 -2.61 1.02
CA PRO A 93 15.46 -3.89 1.73
C PRO A 93 14.18 -3.92 2.60
N PRO A 94 13.60 -5.11 2.86
CA PRO A 94 12.30 -5.24 3.50
C PRO A 94 12.25 -4.72 4.94
N ASP A 95 13.40 -4.66 5.61
CA ASP A 95 13.57 -4.25 7.00
C ASP A 95 14.04 -2.79 7.15
N THR A 96 14.17 -2.07 6.03
CA THR A 96 14.65 -0.69 6.07
C THR A 96 13.54 0.31 5.77
N ASP A 97 13.48 1.32 6.62
CA ASP A 97 12.59 2.46 6.50
C ASP A 97 13.35 3.74 6.84
N ARG A 98 13.44 4.66 5.87
CA ARG A 98 14.20 5.91 5.96
C ARG A 98 13.29 7.12 5.94
N ASP A 99 11.97 6.90 6.01
CA ASP A 99 10.95 7.89 5.67
C ASP A 99 11.18 8.46 4.24
N ASP A 100 11.72 7.65 3.33
CA ASP A 100 12.04 8.05 1.96
C ASP A 100 11.63 6.98 0.94
N CYS A 101 10.39 7.07 0.47
CA CYS A 101 9.85 6.10 -0.48
C CYS A 101 10.60 6.07 -1.81
N SER A 102 11.33 7.12 -2.19
CA SER A 102 12.18 7.11 -3.39
C SER A 102 13.38 6.15 -3.26
N ARG A 103 13.75 5.80 -2.03
CA ARG A 103 14.88 4.92 -1.70
C ARG A 103 14.45 3.59 -1.09
N ASP A 104 13.29 3.59 -0.44
CA ASP A 104 12.78 2.43 0.28
C ASP A 104 11.86 1.58 -0.59
N PHE A 105 11.31 2.12 -1.70
CA PHE A 105 10.44 1.39 -2.61
C PHE A 105 10.98 1.33 -4.04
N TYR A 106 10.59 0.28 -4.73
CA TYR A 106 10.79 0.12 -6.17
C TYR A 106 9.56 -0.52 -6.81
N THR A 107 9.43 -0.35 -8.12
CA THR A 107 8.35 -0.95 -8.91
C THR A 107 8.59 -2.46 -9.09
N SER A 108 7.62 -3.26 -8.65
CA SER A 108 7.57 -4.70 -8.89
C SER A 108 6.48 -5.04 -9.91
N TYR A 109 6.88 -5.50 -11.09
CA TYR A 109 5.98 -5.97 -12.16
C TYR A 109 5.45 -7.39 -11.94
N SER A 110 5.97 -8.09 -10.93
CA SER A 110 5.46 -9.38 -10.48
C SER A 110 5.28 -9.34 -8.97
N PRO A 111 4.23 -8.67 -8.46
CA PRO A 111 3.98 -8.55 -7.03
C PRO A 111 3.93 -9.93 -6.36
N SER A 112 4.63 -10.03 -5.23
CA SER A 112 4.72 -11.26 -4.42
C SER A 112 4.45 -10.91 -2.95
N PRO A 113 3.25 -10.38 -2.63
CA PRO A 113 2.94 -9.95 -1.27
C PRO A 113 3.12 -11.11 -0.29
N GLY A 114 3.57 -10.83 0.93
CA GLY A 114 3.88 -11.83 1.95
C GLY A 114 5.05 -12.77 1.61
N VAL A 115 5.89 -12.42 0.64
CA VAL A 115 7.19 -13.08 0.39
C VAL A 115 8.29 -12.05 0.65
N VAL A 116 9.12 -12.32 1.65
CA VAL A 116 10.27 -11.49 1.98
C VAL A 116 11.49 -12.05 1.24
N ALA A 117 12.02 -11.28 0.29
CA ALA A 117 13.19 -11.66 -0.50
C ALA A 117 14.13 -10.46 -0.64
N GLY A 118 15.43 -10.69 -0.44
CA GLY A 118 16.51 -9.71 -0.65
C GLY A 118 17.14 -9.14 0.61
N ASN A 119 17.85 -9.97 1.38
CA ASN A 119 18.82 -9.53 2.39
C ASN A 119 20.20 -9.35 1.76
#